data_AF-A0A523SCA5-F1
#
_entry.id   AF-A0A523SCA5-F1
#
_cell.length_a   1.000
_cell.length_b   1.000
_cell.length_c   1.000
_cell.angle_alpha   90.00
_cell.angle_beta   90.00
_cell.angle_gamma   90.00
#
_symmetry.space_group_name_H-M   'P 1'
#
loop_
_entity.id
_entity.type
_entity.pdbx_description
1 polymer ?
#
loop_
_entity_poly.entity_id
_entity_poly.type
_entity_poly.pdbx_seq_one_letter_code
_entity_poly.pdbx_strand_id
1 'polypeptide(L)'
;MSGDDSGLNRVTCVEGNEAIRHLKQAVAGGKPWHIALLEAMGLWTWPEENHNGHLYCYLIDGEAFDWLLLAERLCLEIADVIPEQELVALLFFGRLPGELSAEEFKELVGSAKYHAHLNYLYGVTVEKFVLLAIEEEIHKERQGHVFSGRDSGFDDSYQRLYGASQEALLQRFRNEKGYRQSDDITLDQLQEFTYWLFKYRLGNCDRARVASDTKKGMEYLKRHSLDRALNVPQSNSSEVIEHSL
;
A
#
# COMPACT_ATOMS: atom_id res chain seq x y z
N MET A 1 21.74 7.22 42.22
CA MET A 1 20.34 6.99 42.64
C MET A 1 19.50 8.07 41.98
N SER A 2 18.31 7.70 41.51
CA SER A 2 17.52 8.36 40.44
C SER A 2 18.06 7.94 39.07
N GLY A 3 17.55 6.93 38.36
CA GLY A 3 16.17 6.46 38.28
C GLY A 3 15.57 7.08 37.03
N ASP A 4 15.87 6.49 35.87
CA ASP A 4 15.17 6.79 34.62
C ASP A 4 14.85 5.46 33.92
N ASP A 5 13.61 5.04 34.18
CA ASP A 5 12.91 3.90 33.65
C ASP A 5 12.29 4.35 32.32
N SER A 6 13.06 4.27 31.24
CA SER A 6 12.62 4.71 29.91
C SER A 6 12.29 3.51 29.04
N GLY A 7 11.00 3.33 28.80
CA GLY A 7 10.50 2.73 27.56
C GLY A 7 10.20 1.25 27.65
N LEU A 8 9.07 0.96 28.30
CA LEU A 8 8.26 -0.25 28.17
C LEU A 8 8.48 -0.98 26.83
N ASN A 9 9.25 -2.06 26.89
CA ASN A 9 9.33 -3.07 25.84
C ASN A 9 7.96 -3.76 25.79
N ARG A 10 7.01 -3.19 25.04
CA ARG A 10 5.68 -3.79 24.86
C ARG A 10 5.83 -4.94 23.88
N VAL A 11 6.34 -6.05 24.38
CA VAL A 11 6.13 -7.37 23.76
C VAL A 11 4.63 -7.58 23.77
N THR A 12 3.96 -7.22 22.68
CA THR A 12 2.55 -7.50 22.47
C THR A 12 2.41 -9.00 22.26
N CYS A 13 1.99 -9.70 23.29
CA CYS A 13 1.84 -11.15 23.30
C CYS A 13 0.83 -11.56 22.21
N VAL A 14 1.34 -12.08 21.08
CA VAL A 14 0.58 -12.52 19.89
C VAL A 14 -0.44 -13.62 20.22
N GLU A 15 -0.18 -14.42 21.26
CA GLU A 15 -1.01 -15.56 21.66
C GLU A 15 -2.43 -15.16 22.11
N GLY A 16 -2.69 -13.88 22.43
CA GLY A 16 -3.99 -13.38 22.86
C GLY A 16 -4.83 -12.67 21.79
N ASN A 17 -4.34 -12.57 20.54
CA ASN A 17 -5.06 -11.81 19.52
C ASN A 17 -6.29 -12.61 19.02
N GLU A 18 -7.49 -12.05 19.21
CA GLU A 18 -8.76 -12.66 18.81
C GLU A 18 -8.82 -12.98 17.32
N ALA A 19 -8.22 -12.16 16.46
CA ALA A 19 -8.15 -12.40 15.03
C ALA A 19 -7.34 -13.66 14.69
N ILE A 20 -6.20 -13.87 15.37
CA ILE A 20 -5.35 -15.06 15.16
C ILE A 20 -6.05 -16.31 15.67
N ARG A 21 -6.71 -16.22 16.84
CA ARG A 21 -7.50 -17.33 17.38
C ARG A 21 -8.64 -17.70 16.43
N HIS A 22 -9.38 -16.71 15.91
CA HIS A 22 -10.43 -16.91 14.93
C HIS A 22 -9.90 -17.59 13.66
N LEU A 23 -8.77 -17.08 13.11
CA LEU A 23 -8.12 -17.66 11.94
C LEU A 23 -7.82 -19.15 12.11
N LYS A 24 -7.10 -19.52 13.18
CA LYS A 24 -6.73 -20.91 13.46
C LYS A 24 -7.96 -21.80 13.65
N GLN A 25 -8.97 -21.33 14.37
CA GLN A 25 -10.19 -22.10 14.63
C GLN A 25 -11.03 -22.29 13.37
N ALA A 26 -11.19 -21.27 12.54
CA ALA A 26 -11.97 -21.35 11.31
C ALA A 26 -11.31 -22.30 10.29
N VAL A 27 -9.99 -22.24 10.14
CA VAL A 27 -9.23 -23.15 9.28
C VAL A 27 -9.29 -24.59 9.79
N ALA A 28 -9.08 -24.82 11.10
CA ALA A 28 -9.22 -26.15 11.69
C ALA A 28 -10.65 -26.72 11.57
N GLY A 29 -11.66 -25.84 11.53
CA GLY A 29 -13.06 -26.19 11.26
C GLY A 29 -13.38 -26.49 9.79
N GLY A 30 -12.41 -26.42 8.89
CA GLY A 30 -12.57 -26.72 7.46
C GLY A 30 -13.02 -25.55 6.58
N LYS A 31 -13.03 -24.32 7.09
CA LYS A 31 -13.29 -23.13 6.27
C LYS A 31 -12.12 -22.91 5.29
N PRO A 32 -12.37 -22.49 4.03
CA PRO A 32 -11.30 -22.09 3.13
C PRO A 32 -10.40 -21.02 3.75
N TRP A 33 -9.09 -21.23 3.73
CA TRP A 33 -8.13 -20.41 4.49
C TRP A 33 -8.18 -18.92 4.11
N HIS A 34 -8.41 -18.60 2.85
CA HIS A 34 -8.48 -17.23 2.36
C HIS A 34 -9.72 -16.48 2.87
N ILE A 35 -10.85 -17.18 3.06
CA ILE A 35 -12.04 -16.58 3.70
C ILE A 35 -11.78 -16.34 5.19
N ALA A 36 -11.23 -17.34 5.89
CA ALA A 36 -10.86 -17.20 7.30
C ALA A 36 -9.84 -16.07 7.53
N LEU A 37 -8.90 -15.89 6.60
CA LEU A 37 -7.93 -14.79 6.59
C LEU A 37 -8.61 -13.42 6.51
N LEU A 38 -9.53 -13.22 5.57
CA LEU A 38 -10.24 -11.94 5.42
C LEU A 38 -11.11 -11.62 6.63
N GLU A 39 -11.79 -12.62 7.21
CA GLU A 39 -12.52 -12.45 8.47
C GLU A 39 -11.59 -12.03 9.62
N ALA A 40 -10.42 -12.67 9.73
CA ALA A 40 -9.42 -12.32 10.73
C ALA A 40 -8.89 -10.89 10.53
N MET A 41 -8.68 -10.44 9.29
CA MET A 41 -8.38 -9.03 8.99
C MET A 41 -9.51 -8.11 9.46
N GLY A 42 -10.77 -8.51 9.27
CA GLY A 42 -11.94 -7.80 9.79
C GLY A 42 -11.86 -7.57 11.31
N LEU A 43 -11.38 -8.56 12.06
CA LEU A 43 -11.19 -8.50 13.52
C LEU A 43 -9.90 -7.79 13.97
N TRP A 44 -8.92 -7.64 13.07
CA TRP A 44 -7.64 -7.02 13.41
C TRP A 44 -7.78 -5.52 13.72
N THR A 45 -7.19 -5.05 14.82
CA THR A 45 -7.35 -3.66 15.29
C THR A 45 -6.05 -2.88 15.41
N TRP A 46 -4.90 -3.53 15.30
CA TRP A 46 -3.61 -2.85 15.49
C TRP A 46 -3.15 -2.24 14.17
N PRO A 47 -2.88 -0.92 14.12
CA PRO A 47 -2.40 -0.26 12.91
C PRO A 47 -0.96 -0.65 12.57
N GLU A 48 -0.20 -1.08 13.58
CA GLU A 48 1.18 -1.56 13.47
C GLU A 48 1.46 -2.60 14.55
N GLU A 49 2.47 -3.45 14.34
CA GLU A 49 3.01 -4.33 15.38
C GLU A 49 4.49 -4.63 15.17
N ASN A 50 5.18 -5.00 16.26
CA ASN A 50 6.50 -5.62 16.19
C ASN A 50 6.36 -7.13 16.35
N HIS A 51 6.71 -7.89 15.31
CA HIS A 51 6.69 -9.34 15.33
C HIS A 51 8.05 -9.90 14.92
N ASN A 52 8.66 -10.71 15.79
CA ASN A 52 9.99 -11.31 15.56
C ASN A 52 11.09 -10.30 15.15
N GLY A 53 11.04 -9.08 15.69
CA GLY A 53 11.99 -8.02 15.37
C GLY A 53 11.71 -7.27 14.05
N HIS A 54 10.63 -7.62 13.36
CA HIS A 54 10.13 -6.89 12.20
C HIS A 54 8.97 -5.97 12.62
N LEU A 55 9.09 -4.69 12.30
CA LEU A 55 7.99 -3.73 12.42
C LEU A 55 7.09 -3.87 11.19
N TYR A 56 5.81 -4.12 11.42
CA TYR A 56 4.78 -4.12 10.39
C TYR A 56 3.91 -2.87 10.58
N CYS A 57 3.84 -2.01 9.57
CA CYS A 57 2.93 -0.85 9.57
C CYS A 57 1.79 -1.08 8.56
N TYR A 58 0.64 -1.55 9.05
CA TYR A 58 -0.49 -1.91 8.20
C TYR A 58 -1.31 -0.71 7.75
N LEU A 59 -1.38 0.35 8.57
CA LEU A 59 -2.22 1.52 8.31
C LEU A 59 -1.37 2.79 8.21
N ILE A 60 -1.04 3.15 6.97
CA ILE A 60 -0.24 4.32 6.64
C ILE A 60 -1.05 5.59 6.92
N ASP A 61 -0.45 6.49 7.69
CA ASP A 61 -1.01 7.78 8.07
C ASP A 61 -2.42 7.70 8.69
N GLY A 62 -2.78 6.55 9.28
CA GLY A 62 -4.12 6.31 9.81
C GLY A 62 -5.23 6.13 8.74
N GLU A 63 -4.89 6.16 7.45
CA GLU A 63 -5.87 6.29 6.35
C GLU A 63 -5.76 5.20 5.29
N ALA A 64 -4.54 4.70 5.00
CA ALA A 64 -4.26 3.79 3.90
C ALA A 64 -3.83 2.39 4.38
N PHE A 65 -4.69 1.39 4.21
CA PHE A 65 -4.50 0.04 4.71
C PHE A 65 -3.81 -0.89 3.69
N ASP A 66 -2.59 -1.32 4.01
CA ASP A 66 -1.86 -2.36 3.29
C ASP A 66 -2.33 -3.75 3.74
N TRP A 67 -3.45 -4.19 3.13
CA TRP A 67 -4.04 -5.49 3.49
C TRP A 67 -3.15 -6.67 3.14
N LEU A 68 -2.25 -6.56 2.15
CA LEU A 68 -1.31 -7.63 1.79
C LEU A 68 -0.21 -7.78 2.83
N LEU A 69 0.25 -6.68 3.43
CA LEU A 69 1.18 -6.74 4.55
C LEU A 69 0.56 -7.43 5.77
N LEU A 70 -0.72 -7.16 6.06
CA LEU A 70 -1.44 -7.91 7.11
C LEU A 70 -1.67 -9.37 6.70
N ALA A 71 -1.92 -9.64 5.42
CA ALA A 71 -2.08 -10.99 4.90
C ALA A 71 -0.82 -11.81 5.13
N GLU A 72 0.34 -11.27 4.74
CA GLU A 72 1.66 -11.85 4.96
C GLU A 72 1.84 -12.25 6.43
N ARG A 73 1.57 -11.29 7.33
CA ARG A 73 1.72 -11.53 8.77
C ARG A 73 0.82 -12.66 9.26
N LEU A 74 -0.47 -12.63 8.90
CA LEU A 74 -1.45 -13.61 9.37
C LEU A 74 -1.21 -15.00 8.75
N CYS A 75 -0.71 -15.07 7.52
CA CYS A 75 -0.35 -16.34 6.87
C CYS A 75 0.75 -17.10 7.64
N LEU A 76 1.64 -16.40 8.37
CA LEU A 76 2.64 -17.06 9.23
C LEU A 76 2.00 -17.93 10.32
N GLU A 77 0.80 -17.61 10.77
CA GLU A 77 0.10 -18.33 11.85
C GLU A 77 -0.51 -19.66 11.39
N ILE A 78 -0.66 -19.86 10.08
CA ILE A 78 -1.29 -21.03 9.46
C ILE A 78 -0.48 -21.54 8.24
N ALA A 79 0.82 -21.27 8.23
CA ALA A 79 1.69 -21.51 7.07
C ALA A 79 1.75 -23.00 6.66
N ASP A 80 1.49 -23.91 7.59
CA ASP A 80 1.43 -25.35 7.38
C ASP A 80 0.21 -25.81 6.58
N VAL A 81 -0.83 -24.98 6.47
CA VAL A 81 -2.09 -25.32 5.77
C VAL A 81 -2.16 -24.70 4.37
N ILE A 82 -1.43 -23.62 4.11
CA ILE A 82 -1.52 -22.87 2.85
C ILE A 82 -0.66 -23.53 1.77
N PRO A 83 -1.21 -23.90 0.60
CA PRO A 83 -0.40 -24.35 -0.53
C PRO A 83 0.59 -23.27 -1.00
N GLU A 84 1.84 -23.63 -1.23
CA GLU A 84 2.90 -22.67 -1.60
C GLU A 84 2.53 -21.82 -2.82
N GLN A 85 1.92 -22.43 -3.85
CA GLN A 85 1.52 -21.70 -5.06
C GLN A 85 0.45 -20.64 -4.77
N GLU A 86 -0.47 -20.93 -3.85
CA GLU A 86 -1.52 -19.99 -3.45
C GLU A 86 -0.97 -18.88 -2.56
N LEU A 87 -0.01 -19.19 -1.67
CA LEU A 87 0.67 -18.18 -0.87
C LEU A 87 1.45 -17.21 -1.76
N VAL A 88 2.20 -17.73 -2.74
CA VAL A 88 2.90 -16.90 -3.74
C VAL A 88 1.91 -16.09 -4.55
N ALA A 89 0.79 -16.68 -4.97
CA ALA A 89 -0.25 -15.98 -5.71
C ALA A 89 -0.82 -14.78 -4.94
N LEU A 90 -1.07 -14.96 -3.64
CA LEU A 90 -1.56 -13.91 -2.76
C LEU A 90 -0.50 -12.83 -2.52
N LEU A 91 0.69 -13.20 -2.02
CA LEU A 91 1.67 -12.21 -1.56
C LEU A 91 2.30 -11.43 -2.71
N PHE A 92 2.53 -12.07 -3.86
CA PHE A 92 3.14 -11.39 -4.99
C PHE A 92 2.14 -10.78 -5.95
N PHE A 93 0.94 -11.38 -6.13
CA PHE A 93 -0.02 -10.92 -7.13
C PHE A 93 -1.36 -10.43 -6.55
N GLY A 94 -1.54 -10.47 -5.23
CA GLY A 94 -2.80 -10.07 -4.59
C GLY A 94 -3.97 -10.98 -4.95
N ARG A 95 -3.71 -12.22 -5.40
CA ARG A 95 -4.76 -13.15 -5.83
C ARG A 95 -5.11 -14.13 -4.72
N LEU A 96 -6.35 -14.08 -4.27
CA LEU A 96 -6.92 -15.10 -3.40
C LEU A 96 -7.28 -16.35 -4.22
N PRO A 97 -7.27 -17.55 -3.62
CA PRO A 97 -7.84 -18.73 -4.25
C PRO A 97 -9.34 -18.53 -4.52
N GLY A 98 -9.77 -18.88 -5.73
CA GLY A 98 -11.17 -18.73 -6.15
C GLY A 98 -11.54 -17.31 -6.61
N GLU A 99 -12.80 -17.14 -6.98
CA GLU A 99 -13.38 -15.83 -7.32
C GLU A 99 -14.04 -15.24 -6.07
N LEU A 100 -13.78 -13.97 -5.81
CA LEU A 100 -14.40 -13.18 -4.75
C LEU A 100 -14.84 -11.86 -5.39
N SER A 101 -16.02 -11.35 -5.06
CA SER A 101 -16.51 -10.04 -5.49
C SER A 101 -16.07 -8.92 -4.54
N ALA A 102 -16.26 -7.66 -4.97
CA ALA A 102 -15.79 -6.49 -4.20
C ALA A 102 -16.63 -6.36 -2.93
N GLU A 103 -17.92 -6.65 -3.08
CA GLU A 103 -18.92 -6.70 -2.05
C GLU A 103 -18.60 -7.78 -1.02
N GLU A 104 -18.29 -9.01 -1.44
CA GLU A 104 -17.88 -10.08 -0.53
C GLU A 104 -16.59 -9.74 0.21
N PHE A 105 -15.58 -9.19 -0.49
CA PHE A 105 -14.35 -8.73 0.16
C PHE A 105 -14.65 -7.67 1.22
N LYS A 106 -15.46 -6.65 0.88
CA LYS A 106 -15.89 -5.58 1.78
C LYS A 106 -16.67 -6.11 2.99
N GLU A 107 -17.54 -7.09 2.79
CA GLU A 107 -18.31 -7.72 3.88
C GLU A 107 -17.38 -8.44 4.86
N LEU A 108 -16.35 -9.15 4.37
CA LEU A 108 -15.42 -9.89 5.20
C LEU A 108 -14.45 -8.99 5.99
N VAL A 109 -13.86 -7.99 5.34
CA VAL A 109 -12.86 -7.10 5.99
C VAL A 109 -13.51 -5.92 6.73
N GLY A 110 -14.76 -5.61 6.41
CA GLY A 110 -15.52 -4.48 6.94
C GLY A 110 -15.32 -3.18 6.17
N SER A 111 -16.36 -2.34 6.16
CA SER A 111 -16.42 -1.13 5.31
C SER A 111 -15.30 -0.12 5.58
N ALA A 112 -14.85 0.04 6.83
CA ALA A 112 -13.78 0.98 7.16
C ALA A 112 -12.43 0.52 6.58
N LYS A 113 -12.09 -0.77 6.75
CA LYS A 113 -10.86 -1.33 6.17
C LYS A 113 -10.92 -1.40 4.65
N TYR A 114 -12.10 -1.65 4.08
CA TYR A 114 -12.28 -1.59 2.63
C TYR A 114 -11.99 -0.19 2.08
N HIS A 115 -12.52 0.87 2.72
CA HIS A 115 -12.22 2.23 2.31
C HIS A 115 -10.72 2.57 2.48
N ALA A 116 -10.13 2.17 3.61
CA ALA A 116 -8.70 2.33 3.82
C ALA A 116 -7.85 1.55 2.81
N HIS A 117 -8.31 0.37 2.37
CA HIS A 117 -7.67 -0.38 1.29
C HIS A 117 -7.71 0.39 -0.04
N LEU A 118 -8.85 1.02 -0.37
CA LEU A 118 -8.92 1.88 -1.56
C LEU A 118 -7.94 3.06 -1.47
N ASN A 119 -7.79 3.67 -0.28
CA ASN A 119 -6.78 4.71 -0.06
C ASN A 119 -5.36 4.21 -0.33
N TYR A 120 -5.03 2.99 0.10
CA TYR A 120 -3.74 2.37 -0.22
C TYR A 120 -3.59 2.09 -1.72
N LEU A 121 -4.61 1.51 -2.35
CA LEU A 121 -4.56 1.18 -3.76
C LEU A 121 -4.34 2.44 -4.61
N TYR A 122 -5.14 3.48 -4.41
CA TYR A 122 -5.03 4.69 -5.22
C TYR A 122 -3.86 5.58 -4.78
N GLY A 123 -3.73 5.80 -3.47
CA GLY A 123 -2.76 6.75 -2.93
C GLY A 123 -1.33 6.22 -2.80
N VAL A 124 -1.13 4.90 -2.81
CA VAL A 124 0.22 4.30 -2.77
C VAL A 124 0.50 3.52 -4.04
N THR A 125 -0.34 2.56 -4.38
CA THR A 125 -0.04 1.67 -5.52
C THR A 125 -0.17 2.42 -6.84
N VAL A 126 -1.34 2.98 -7.16
CA VAL A 126 -1.56 3.69 -8.43
C VAL A 126 -0.64 4.91 -8.53
N GLU A 127 -0.44 5.68 -7.45
CA GLU A 127 0.47 6.84 -7.47
C GLU A 127 1.89 6.46 -7.92
N LYS A 128 2.43 5.32 -7.47
CA LYS A 128 3.73 4.80 -7.98
C LYS A 128 3.70 4.57 -9.49
N PHE A 129 2.62 4.00 -10.01
CA PHE A 129 2.50 3.76 -11.45
C PHE A 129 2.21 5.03 -12.25
N VAL A 130 1.62 6.07 -11.66
CA VAL A 130 1.53 7.42 -12.27
C VAL A 130 2.94 7.97 -12.49
N LEU A 131 3.78 7.92 -11.46
CA LEU A 131 5.16 8.39 -11.55
C LEU A 131 5.97 7.60 -12.60
N LEU A 132 5.87 6.27 -12.60
CA LEU A 132 6.54 5.41 -13.59
C LEU A 132 6.06 5.67 -15.03
N ALA A 133 4.76 5.91 -15.22
CA ALA A 133 4.23 6.22 -16.55
C ALA A 133 4.83 7.53 -17.10
N ILE A 134 5.00 8.53 -16.24
CA ILE A 134 5.60 9.82 -16.60
C ILE A 134 7.10 9.67 -16.86
N GLU A 135 7.81 8.88 -16.06
CA GLU A 135 9.21 8.56 -16.28
C GLU A 135 9.42 7.88 -17.65
N GLU A 136 8.55 6.93 -18.02
CA GLU A 136 8.59 6.27 -19.33
C GLU A 136 8.36 7.27 -20.48
N GLU A 137 7.43 8.22 -20.32
CA GLU A 137 7.19 9.28 -21.31
C GLU A 137 8.41 10.17 -21.51
N ILE A 138 9.04 10.64 -20.42
CA ILE A 138 10.26 11.45 -20.46
C ILE A 138 11.38 10.68 -21.16
N HIS A 139 11.52 9.39 -20.86
CA HIS A 139 12.53 8.55 -21.48
C HIS A 139 12.31 8.44 -23.00
N LYS A 140 11.07 8.23 -23.45
CA LYS A 140 10.69 8.17 -24.88
C LYS A 140 10.93 9.50 -25.60
N GLU A 141 10.57 10.63 -24.99
CA GLU A 141 10.83 11.98 -25.52
C GLU A 141 12.33 12.20 -25.76
N ARG A 142 13.17 11.80 -24.80
CA ARG A 142 14.63 11.93 -24.89
C ARG A 142 15.24 11.01 -25.92
N GLN A 143 14.75 9.77 -26.07
CA GLN A 143 15.20 8.85 -27.12
C GLN A 143 14.89 9.36 -28.54
N GLY A 144 13.78 10.09 -28.70
CA GLY A 144 13.43 10.77 -29.96
C GLY A 144 14.34 11.97 -30.29
N HIS A 145 15.05 12.52 -29.31
CA HIS A 145 15.99 13.63 -29.46
C HIS A 145 17.44 13.14 -29.42
N VAL A 146 17.99 12.78 -30.58
CA VAL A 146 19.43 12.53 -30.74
C VAL A 146 20.19 13.79 -30.30
N PHE A 147 21.00 13.63 -29.25
CA PHE A 147 21.99 14.58 -28.73
C PHE A 147 21.46 15.75 -27.85
N SER A 148 21.25 15.49 -26.55
CA SER A 148 21.59 16.47 -25.53
C SER A 148 21.97 15.77 -24.21
N GLY A 149 23.19 16.01 -23.75
CA GLY A 149 23.73 15.40 -22.54
C GLY A 149 23.23 16.08 -21.28
N ARG A 150 22.43 15.36 -20.50
CA ARG A 150 22.54 15.21 -19.04
C ARG A 150 21.52 14.18 -18.59
N ASP A 151 21.99 13.16 -17.91
CA ASP A 151 21.16 12.09 -17.37
C ASP A 151 20.54 12.57 -16.04
N SER A 152 19.36 13.17 -16.10
CA SER A 152 18.55 13.59 -14.93
C SER A 152 17.17 12.92 -14.88
N GLY A 153 17.03 11.71 -15.45
CA GLY A 153 15.71 11.10 -15.72
C GLY A 153 14.74 11.01 -14.53
N PHE A 154 15.25 10.82 -13.31
CA PHE A 154 14.43 10.71 -12.08
C PHE A 154 13.93 12.06 -11.54
N ASP A 155 14.71 13.13 -11.62
CA ASP A 155 14.29 14.44 -11.08
C ASP A 155 13.21 15.08 -11.97
N ASP A 156 13.27 14.80 -13.26
CA ASP A 156 12.33 15.31 -14.25
C ASP A 156 10.90 14.79 -14.07
N SER A 157 10.70 13.54 -13.59
CA SER A 157 9.36 12.96 -13.39
C SER A 157 8.65 13.58 -12.18
N TYR A 158 9.36 13.75 -11.07
CA TYR A 158 8.85 14.48 -9.89
C TYR A 158 8.57 15.94 -10.21
N GLN A 159 9.50 16.62 -10.90
CA GLN A 159 9.30 18.01 -11.32
C GLN A 159 8.09 18.14 -12.25
N ARG A 160 7.89 17.21 -13.18
CA ARG A 160 6.74 17.22 -14.10
C ARG A 160 5.42 16.94 -13.38
N LEU A 161 5.37 15.94 -12.49
CA LEU A 161 4.14 15.51 -11.82
C LEU A 161 3.74 16.43 -10.66
N TYR A 162 4.68 16.81 -9.80
CA TYR A 162 4.42 17.53 -8.54
C TYR A 162 4.92 18.99 -8.57
N GLY A 163 5.65 19.40 -9.60
CA GLY A 163 6.17 20.77 -9.71
C GLY A 163 7.41 21.06 -8.86
N ALA A 164 8.02 20.03 -8.26
CA ALA A 164 9.22 20.14 -7.42
C ALA A 164 10.07 18.86 -7.52
N SER A 165 11.37 18.98 -7.21
CA SER A 165 12.28 17.84 -7.14
C SER A 165 11.88 16.85 -6.04
N GLN A 166 12.29 15.58 -6.21
CA GLN A 166 12.08 14.54 -5.20
C GLN A 166 12.70 14.94 -3.86
N GLU A 167 13.91 15.52 -3.89
CA GLU A 167 14.62 15.96 -2.69
C GLU A 167 13.84 17.04 -1.93
N ALA A 168 13.33 18.05 -2.63
CA ALA A 168 12.55 19.13 -2.01
C ALA A 168 11.24 18.61 -1.40
N LEU A 169 10.56 17.67 -2.08
CA LEU A 169 9.33 17.05 -1.58
C LEU A 169 9.60 16.15 -0.38
N LEU A 170 10.68 15.37 -0.41
CA LEU A 170 11.07 14.50 0.70
C LEU A 170 11.46 15.30 1.94
N GLN A 171 12.18 16.42 1.77
CA GLN A 171 12.49 17.34 2.86
C GLN A 171 11.22 17.91 3.50
N ARG A 172 10.23 18.34 2.70
CA ARG A 172 8.93 18.82 3.19
C ARG A 172 8.19 17.74 3.98
N PHE A 173 8.04 16.55 3.39
CA PHE A 173 7.43 15.40 4.04
C PHE A 173 8.06 15.10 5.42
N ARG A 174 9.39 15.02 5.49
CA ARG A 174 10.09 14.74 6.74
C ARG A 174 9.92 15.85 7.77
N ASN A 175 9.91 17.12 7.35
CA ASN A 175 9.65 18.25 8.24
C ASN A 175 8.23 18.20 8.82
N GLU A 176 7.23 17.88 7.99
CA GLU A 176 5.83 17.77 8.42
C GLU A 176 5.62 16.58 9.38
N LYS A 177 6.28 15.45 9.14
CA LYS A 177 6.18 14.24 9.97
C LYS A 177 7.13 14.22 11.18
N GLY A 178 8.03 15.19 11.29
CA GLY A 178 9.03 15.24 12.36
C GLY A 178 10.13 14.17 12.24
N TYR A 179 10.36 13.63 11.04
CA TYR A 179 11.42 12.66 10.78
C TYR A 179 12.80 13.33 10.71
N ARG A 180 13.85 12.56 11.03
CA ARG A 180 15.23 13.02 10.85
C ARG A 180 15.55 13.18 9.37
N GLN A 181 16.27 14.23 9.03
CA GLN A 181 16.85 14.40 7.70
C GLN A 181 18.06 13.47 7.60
N SER A 182 17.90 12.38 6.86
CA SER A 182 18.93 11.33 6.64
C SER A 182 18.96 10.94 5.17
N ASP A 183 20.05 10.39 4.67
CA ASP A 183 20.08 9.82 3.32
C ASP A 183 19.31 8.49 3.25
N ASP A 184 19.09 7.84 4.39
CA ASP A 184 18.35 6.59 4.49
C ASP A 184 16.83 6.84 4.56
N ILE A 185 16.07 5.96 3.91
CA ILE A 185 14.61 5.89 3.98
C ILE A 185 14.19 4.42 4.15
N THR A 186 13.34 4.12 5.13
CA THR A 186 12.78 2.78 5.28
C THR A 186 11.70 2.52 4.23
N LEU A 187 11.34 1.25 4.02
CA LEU A 187 10.25 0.90 3.10
C LEU A 187 8.92 1.54 3.55
N ASP A 188 8.63 1.51 4.86
CA ASP A 188 7.42 2.11 5.43
C ASP A 188 7.40 3.63 5.20
N GLN A 189 8.51 4.31 5.44
CA GLN A 189 8.63 5.75 5.17
C GLN A 189 8.50 6.07 3.69
N LEU A 190 8.96 5.19 2.79
CA LEU A 190 8.80 5.37 1.35
C LEU A 190 7.33 5.20 0.91
N GLN A 191 6.61 4.23 1.49
CA GLN A 191 5.18 4.08 1.26
C GLN A 191 4.39 5.27 1.81
N GLU A 192 4.72 5.72 3.03
CA GLU A 192 4.10 6.91 3.63
C GLU A 192 4.40 8.18 2.81
N PHE A 193 5.63 8.34 2.34
CA PHE A 193 6.00 9.44 1.45
C PHE A 193 5.20 9.41 0.14
N THR A 194 4.99 8.21 -0.43
CA THR A 194 4.16 8.05 -1.64
C THR A 194 2.71 8.47 -1.36
N TYR A 195 2.14 8.03 -0.24
CA TYR A 195 0.79 8.44 0.14
C TYR A 195 0.68 9.95 0.37
N TRP A 196 1.71 10.55 0.98
CA TRP A 196 1.82 11.98 1.14
C TRP A 196 1.88 12.71 -0.22
N LEU A 197 2.62 12.20 -1.19
CA LEU A 197 2.69 12.76 -2.56
C LEU A 197 1.33 12.73 -3.25
N PHE A 198 0.56 11.65 -3.09
CA PHE A 198 -0.81 11.57 -3.57
C PHE A 198 -1.68 12.68 -2.96
N LYS A 199 -1.65 12.86 -1.63
CA LYS A 199 -2.38 13.94 -0.96
C LYS A 199 -1.92 15.33 -1.39
N TYR A 200 -0.60 15.52 -1.54
CA TYR A 200 -0.01 16.74 -2.08
C TYR A 200 -0.56 17.02 -3.49
N ARG A 201 -0.62 16.01 -4.37
CA ARG A 201 -1.15 16.15 -5.73
C ARG A 201 -2.64 16.50 -5.74
N LEU A 202 -3.44 15.89 -4.87
CA LEU A 202 -4.86 16.23 -4.73
C LEU A 202 -5.08 17.68 -4.29
N GLY A 203 -4.23 18.19 -3.39
CA GLY A 203 -4.35 19.56 -2.87
C GLY A 203 -3.79 20.65 -3.80
N ASN A 204 -2.83 20.31 -4.68
CA ASN A 204 -2.05 21.30 -5.43
C ASN A 204 -2.25 21.25 -6.96
N CYS A 205 -2.93 20.22 -7.50
CA CYS A 205 -3.21 20.10 -8.94
C CYS A 205 -4.71 20.26 -9.23
N ASP A 206 -5.04 20.67 -10.46
CA ASP A 206 -6.41 20.65 -10.96
C ASP A 206 -6.96 19.21 -11.00
N ARG A 207 -8.24 19.04 -10.66
CA ARG A 207 -8.96 17.77 -10.62
C ARG A 207 -8.93 17.03 -11.97
N ALA A 208 -9.06 17.75 -13.09
CA ALA A 208 -9.03 17.10 -14.40
C ALA A 208 -7.66 16.49 -14.69
N ARG A 209 -6.59 17.22 -14.34
CA ARG A 209 -5.22 16.70 -14.41
C ARG A 209 -5.02 15.50 -13.49
N VAL A 210 -5.46 15.58 -12.23
CA VAL A 210 -5.35 14.46 -11.29
C VAL A 210 -6.02 13.20 -11.82
N ALA A 211 -7.24 13.31 -12.34
CA ALA A 211 -7.99 12.20 -12.90
C ALA A 211 -7.31 11.61 -14.15
N SER A 212 -6.82 12.47 -15.05
CA SER A 212 -6.11 12.04 -16.27
C SER A 212 -4.82 11.29 -15.95
N ASP A 213 -4.00 11.83 -15.05
CA ASP A 213 -2.74 11.21 -14.63
C ASP A 213 -3.01 9.88 -13.90
N THR A 214 -4.02 9.83 -13.02
CA THR A 214 -4.42 8.60 -12.32
C THR A 214 -4.90 7.54 -13.30
N LYS A 215 -5.69 7.92 -14.32
CA LYS A 215 -6.10 7.00 -15.39
C LYS A 215 -4.89 6.45 -16.14
N LYS A 216 -3.93 7.30 -16.48
CA LYS A 216 -2.68 6.89 -17.12
C LYS A 216 -1.88 5.92 -16.25
N GLY A 217 -1.75 6.21 -14.95
CA GLY A 217 -1.10 5.32 -13.99
C GLY A 217 -1.80 3.95 -13.88
N MET A 218 -3.13 3.93 -13.84
CA MET A 218 -3.89 2.68 -13.87
C MET A 218 -3.68 1.90 -15.17
N GLU A 219 -3.69 2.56 -16.34
CA GLU A 219 -3.42 1.92 -17.63
C GLU A 219 -2.00 1.38 -17.72
N TYR A 220 -1.01 2.11 -17.19
CA TYR A 220 0.37 1.67 -17.09
C TYR A 220 0.49 0.45 -16.16
N LEU A 221 -0.17 0.50 -15.01
CA LEU A 221 -0.32 -0.64 -14.10
C LEU A 221 -0.92 -1.84 -14.82
N LYS A 222 -2.04 -1.71 -15.55
CA LYS A 222 -2.65 -2.85 -16.28
C LYS A 222 -1.68 -3.49 -17.29
N ARG A 223 -0.86 -2.66 -17.95
CA ARG A 223 0.09 -3.11 -19.00
C ARG A 223 1.33 -3.80 -18.45
N HIS A 224 1.87 -3.30 -17.34
CA HIS A 224 3.17 -3.73 -16.80
C HIS A 224 3.06 -4.61 -15.56
N SER A 225 1.89 -4.64 -14.94
CA SER A 225 1.59 -5.57 -13.88
C SER A 225 1.28 -6.94 -14.50
N LEU A 226 2.14 -7.92 -14.24
CA LEU A 226 1.75 -9.32 -14.34
C LEU A 226 0.70 -9.57 -13.25
N ASP A 227 -0.57 -9.22 -13.52
CA ASP A 227 -1.75 -9.48 -12.68
C ASP A 227 -1.73 -9.00 -11.21
N ARG A 228 -0.81 -8.11 -10.83
CA ARG A 228 -0.48 -7.75 -9.43
C ARG A 228 -1.50 -6.86 -8.69
N ALA A 229 -2.39 -6.16 -9.40
CA ALA A 229 -3.04 -4.99 -8.80
C ALA A 229 -4.50 -4.72 -9.24
N LEU A 230 -5.09 -5.60 -10.06
CA LEU A 230 -6.46 -5.43 -10.56
C LEU A 230 -7.36 -6.62 -10.29
N ASN A 231 -6.84 -7.66 -9.64
CA ASN A 231 -7.59 -8.85 -9.27
C ASN A 231 -8.19 -8.77 -7.87
N VAL A 232 -8.04 -7.62 -7.17
CA VAL A 232 -8.97 -7.26 -6.10
C VAL A 232 -10.19 -6.63 -6.78
N PRO A 233 -11.41 -7.09 -6.48
CA PRO A 233 -12.56 -6.66 -7.25
C PRO A 233 -12.88 -5.22 -6.88
N GLN A 234 -13.05 -4.40 -7.91
CA GLN A 234 -13.32 -2.98 -7.78
C GLN A 234 -14.74 -2.73 -8.30
N SER A 235 -15.55 -1.96 -7.58
CA SER A 235 -16.70 -1.30 -8.20
C SER A 235 -16.19 -0.18 -9.13
N ASN A 236 -16.96 0.11 -10.20
CA ASN A 236 -16.58 0.95 -11.32
C ASN A 236 -15.81 2.24 -10.94
N SER A 237 -14.77 2.54 -11.73
CA SER A 237 -13.83 3.67 -11.60
C SER A 237 -14.43 5.09 -11.47
N SER A 238 -15.75 5.23 -11.62
CA SER A 238 -16.46 6.51 -11.54
C SER A 238 -16.87 6.86 -10.10
N GLU A 239 -17.07 5.88 -9.21
CA GLU A 239 -17.57 6.12 -7.85
C GLU A 239 -16.46 6.52 -6.87
N VAL A 240 -15.21 6.13 -7.11
CA VAL A 240 -14.12 6.33 -6.15
C VAL A 240 -13.63 7.78 -6.10
N ILE A 241 -13.70 8.51 -7.22
CA ILE A 241 -13.33 9.94 -7.26
C ILE A 241 -14.38 10.79 -6.54
N GLU A 242 -15.65 10.38 -6.51
CA GLU A 242 -16.70 11.12 -5.80
C GLU A 242 -16.72 10.81 -4.29
N HIS A 243 -16.33 9.60 -3.88
CA HIS A 243 -16.33 9.21 -2.46
C HIS A 243 -15.02 9.46 -1.71
N SER A 244 -13.96 9.89 -2.40
CA SER A 244 -12.67 10.26 -1.81
C SER A 244 -12.42 11.79 -1.80
N LEU A 245 -13.47 12.58 -2.08
CA LEU A 245 -13.50 14.04 -2.00
C LEU A 245 -14.38 14.51 -0.83
#